data_AF-A0A4R3U5H8-F1
#
_entry.id   AF-A0A4R3U5H8-F1
#
_cell.length_a   1.000
_cell.length_b   1.000
_cell.length_c   1.000
_cell.angle_alpha   90.00
_cell.angle_beta   90.00
_cell.angle_gamma   90.00
#
_symmetry.space_group_name_H-M   'P 1'
#
loop_
_entity.id
_entity.type
_entity.pdbx_description
1 polymer ?
#
loop_
_entity_poly.entity_id
_entity_poly.type
_entity_poly.pdbx_seq_one_letter_code
_entity_poly.pdbx_strand_id
1 'polypeptide(L)'
;MHHYIARANVDHYIALLNGADLMPDRRSAITKLLISEADGLGHDLEQLEFFENRAAAGRKRVETVAHLRDGFAFGTPDRRQAEEHLVNIENLQTLLEDACHRLRRKINSRGS
;
A
#
# COMPACT_ATOMS: atom_id res chain seq x y z
N MET A 1 -2.16 19.34 13.32
CA MET A 1 -3.49 18.74 13.06
C MET A 1 -3.59 18.08 11.69
N HIS A 2 -3.13 18.73 10.61
CA HIS A 2 -3.20 18.18 9.24
C HIS A 2 -2.48 16.83 9.02
N HIS A 3 -1.30 16.61 9.62
CA HIS A 3 -0.58 15.34 9.45
C HIS A 3 -1.32 14.11 10.01
N TYR A 4 -2.06 14.27 11.10
CA TYR A 4 -2.86 13.18 11.68
C TYR A 4 -4.03 12.79 10.77
N ILE A 5 -4.67 13.77 10.14
CA ILE A 5 -5.75 13.53 9.18
C ILE A 5 -5.20 12.80 7.95
N ALA A 6 -4.07 13.24 7.42
CA ALA A 6 -3.45 12.60 6.26
C ALA A 6 -3.00 11.15 6.57
N ARG A 7 -2.42 10.88 7.75
CA ARG A 7 -2.12 9.50 8.19
C ARG A 7 -3.38 8.64 8.29
N ALA A 8 -4.48 9.17 8.84
CA ALA A 8 -5.75 8.47 8.90
C ALA A 8 -6.34 8.20 7.51
N ASN A 9 -6.21 9.14 6.57
CA ASN A 9 -6.61 8.97 5.18
C ASN A 9 -5.79 7.89 4.48
N VAL A 10 -4.46 7.89 4.65
CA VAL A 10 -3.56 6.84 4.14
C VAL A 10 -4.00 5.47 4.67
N ASP A 11 -4.23 5.34 5.96
CA ASP A 11 -4.69 4.09 6.58
C ASP A 11 -6.03 3.62 6.01
N HIS A 12 -6.96 4.56 5.85
CA HIS A 12 -8.27 4.29 5.29
C HIS A 12 -8.16 3.79 3.84
N TYR A 13 -7.37 4.45 3.00
CA TYR A 13 -7.17 4.06 1.60
C TYR A 13 -6.43 2.73 1.47
N ILE A 14 -5.44 2.46 2.32
CA ILE A 14 -4.80 1.14 2.41
C ILE A 14 -5.82 0.05 2.75
N ALA A 15 -6.71 0.30 3.72
CA ALA A 15 -7.75 -0.66 4.09
C ALA A 15 -8.70 -0.95 2.92
N LEU A 16 -9.13 0.09 2.18
CA LEU A 16 -9.97 -0.06 1.00
C LEU A 16 -9.27 -0.84 -0.13
N LEU A 17 -8.00 -0.52 -0.41
CA LEU A 17 -7.21 -1.19 -1.46
C LEU A 17 -6.90 -2.65 -1.11
N ASN A 18 -6.86 -2.99 0.18
CA ASN A 18 -6.74 -4.36 0.66
C ASN A 18 -8.04 -5.17 0.58
N GLY A 19 -9.16 -4.58 0.16
CA GLY A 19 -10.39 -5.30 -0.12
C GLY A 19 -10.31 -6.09 -1.43
N ALA A 20 -10.89 -7.30 -1.46
CA ALA A 20 -10.92 -8.16 -2.64
C ALA A 20 -11.88 -7.64 -3.72
N ASP A 21 -13.01 -7.04 -3.34
CA ASP A 21 -14.12 -6.75 -4.26
C ASP A 21 -14.14 -5.30 -4.79
N LEU A 22 -12.98 -4.64 -4.81
CA LEU A 22 -12.92 -3.26 -5.27
C LEU A 22 -12.85 -3.18 -6.80
N MET A 23 -13.89 -2.60 -7.41
CA MET A 23 -13.95 -2.36 -8.85
C MET A 23 -12.72 -1.58 -9.36
N PRO A 24 -12.19 -1.89 -10.57
CA PRO A 24 -10.97 -1.28 -11.10
C PRO A 24 -10.97 0.25 -11.09
N ASP A 25 -12.07 0.90 -11.47
CA ASP A 25 -12.17 2.36 -11.51
C ASP A 25 -12.08 2.99 -10.11
N ARG A 26 -12.75 2.37 -9.13
CA ARG A 26 -12.67 2.80 -7.72
C ARG A 26 -11.28 2.59 -7.17
N ARG A 27 -10.64 1.48 -7.51
CA ARG A 27 -9.26 1.19 -7.14
C ARG A 27 -8.31 2.27 -7.68
N SER A 28 -8.41 2.59 -8.97
CA SER A 28 -7.62 3.67 -9.58
C SER A 28 -7.81 5.01 -8.86
N ALA A 29 -9.06 5.38 -8.56
CA ALA A 29 -9.36 6.60 -7.82
C ALA A 29 -8.75 6.62 -6.41
N ILE A 30 -8.91 5.53 -5.65
CA ILE A 30 -8.36 5.41 -4.30
C ILE A 30 -6.82 5.41 -4.32
N THR A 31 -6.20 4.76 -5.29
CA THR A 31 -4.75 4.81 -5.50
C THR A 31 -4.27 6.25 -5.72
N LYS A 32 -4.97 7.05 -6.53
CA LYS A 32 -4.62 8.46 -6.74
C LYS A 32 -4.75 9.28 -5.46
N LEU A 33 -5.80 9.04 -4.66
CA LEU A 33 -5.98 9.70 -3.37
C LEU A 33 -4.87 9.32 -2.39
N LEU A 34 -4.50 8.05 -2.31
CA LEU A 34 -3.37 7.58 -1.50
C LEU A 34 -2.06 8.27 -1.89
N ILE A 35 -1.77 8.38 -3.19
CA ILE A 35 -0.57 9.08 -3.68
C ILE A 35 -0.62 10.56 -3.27
N SER A 36 -1.76 11.21 -3.45
CA SER A 36 -1.92 12.62 -3.08
C SER A 36 -1.71 12.87 -1.58
N GLU A 37 -2.25 12.00 -0.72
CA GLU A 37 -2.02 12.09 0.73
C GLU A 37 -0.55 11.84 1.07
N ALA A 38 0.08 10.83 0.44
CA ALA A 38 1.49 10.52 0.65
C ALA A 38 2.41 11.67 0.22
N ASP A 39 2.09 12.36 -0.88
CA ASP A 39 2.84 13.52 -1.36
C ASP A 39 2.59 14.78 -0.51
N GLY A 40 1.40 14.89 0.09
CA GLY A 40 1.02 15.98 1.00
C GLY A 40 1.55 15.81 2.43
N LEU A 41 1.91 14.59 2.83
CA LEU A 41 2.59 14.32 4.09
C LEU A 41 4.00 14.93 4.06
N GLY A 42 4.32 15.70 5.10
CA GLY A 42 5.54 16.51 5.20
C GLY A 42 6.84 15.71 5.19
N HIS A 43 7.96 16.43 5.34
CA HIS A 43 9.31 15.92 5.09
C HIS A 43 10.08 15.51 6.36
N ASP A 44 9.42 14.87 7.31
CA ASP A 44 10.02 14.48 8.59
C ASP A 44 10.23 12.96 8.72
N LEU A 45 11.10 12.60 9.66
CA LEU A 45 11.42 11.21 9.98
C LEU A 45 10.19 10.43 10.44
N GLU A 46 9.21 11.08 11.06
CA GLU A 46 8.00 10.40 11.50
C GLU A 46 7.13 9.95 10.31
N GLN A 47 7.07 10.70 9.21
CA GLN A 47 6.38 10.22 8.01
C GLN A 47 7.10 9.04 7.37
N LEU A 48 8.43 9.06 7.37
CA LEU A 48 9.21 7.92 6.89
C LEU A 48 8.91 6.66 7.72
N GLU A 49 8.99 6.78 9.04
CA GLU A 49 8.67 5.67 9.95
C GLU A 49 7.23 5.16 9.75
N PHE A 50 6.27 6.07 9.58
CA PHE A 50 4.88 5.72 9.31
C PHE A 50 4.75 4.88 8.03
N PHE A 51 5.32 5.30 6.91
CA PHE A 51 5.27 4.55 5.65
C PHE A 51 6.05 3.24 5.72
N GLU A 52 7.20 3.20 6.39
CA GLU A 52 8.00 1.99 6.56
C GLU A 52 7.25 0.92 7.36
N ASN A 53 6.53 1.32 8.41
CA ASN A 53 5.66 0.43 9.17
C ASN A 53 4.54 -0.17 8.29
N ARG A 54 3.95 0.63 7.39
CA ARG A 54 2.92 0.14 6.46
C ARG A 54 3.49 -0.74 5.35
N ALA A 55 4.65 -0.40 4.81
CA ALA A 55 5.36 -1.27 3.87
C ALA A 55 5.69 -2.61 4.52
N ALA A 56 6.12 -2.64 5.79
CA ALA A 56 6.39 -3.88 6.51
C ALA A 56 5.12 -4.72 6.72
N ALA A 57 4.00 -4.10 7.10
CA ALA A 57 2.72 -4.79 7.21
C ALA A 57 2.22 -5.33 5.85
N GLY A 58 2.41 -4.55 4.79
CA GLY A 58 2.04 -4.96 3.43
C GLY A 58 2.86 -6.15 2.92
N ARG A 59 4.18 -6.21 3.18
CA ARG A 59 5.01 -7.39 2.85
C ARG A 59 4.47 -8.68 3.48
N LYS A 60 4.13 -8.63 4.77
CA LYS A 60 3.52 -9.78 5.47
C LYS A 60 2.18 -10.19 4.84
N ARG A 61 1.39 -9.22 4.37
CA ARG A 61 0.11 -9.48 3.72
C ARG A 61 0.28 -10.10 2.33
N VAL A 62 1.25 -9.63 1.53
CA VAL A 62 1.63 -10.27 0.25
C VAL A 62 1.98 -11.74 0.49
N GLU A 63 2.86 -12.01 1.45
CA GLU A 63 3.26 -13.37 1.82
C GLU A 63 2.06 -14.23 2.23
N THR A 64 1.17 -13.70 3.08
CA THR A 64 -0.04 -14.40 3.53
C THR A 64 -0.96 -14.77 2.36
N VAL A 65 -1.20 -13.83 1.42
CA VAL A 65 -2.10 -14.09 0.29
C VAL A 65 -1.45 -14.99 -0.75
N ALA A 66 -0.13 -14.89 -0.94
CA ALA A 66 0.62 -15.84 -1.77
C ALA A 66 0.51 -17.27 -1.23
N HIS A 67 0.65 -17.46 0.09
CA HIS A 67 0.44 -18.76 0.72
C HIS A 67 -1.00 -19.27 0.58
N LEU A 68 -1.99 -18.39 0.72
CA LEU A 68 -3.40 -18.75 0.52
C LEU A 68 -3.64 -19.22 -0.93
N ARG A 69 -3.16 -18.46 -1.92
CA ARG A 69 -3.22 -18.83 -3.34
C ARG A 69 -2.63 -20.22 -3.57
N ASP A 70 -1.47 -20.49 -2.99
CA ASP A 70 -0.75 -21.75 -3.19
C ASP A 70 -1.43 -22.94 -2.50
N GLY A 71 -2.31 -22.69 -1.53
CA GLY A 71 -3.19 -23.71 -0.94
C GLY A 71 -4.33 -24.16 -1.85
N PHE A 72 -4.67 -23.39 -2.89
CA PHE A 72 -5.73 -23.76 -3.84
C PHE A 72 -5.18 -24.49 -5.07
N ALA A 73 -5.90 -25.51 -5.51
CA ALA A 73 -5.56 -26.25 -6.72
C ALA A 73 -5.62 -25.36 -7.97
N PHE A 74 -4.80 -25.67 -8.97
CA PHE A 74 -4.77 -24.93 -10.22
C PHE A 74 -6.12 -24.99 -10.95
N GLY A 75 -6.52 -23.85 -11.54
CA GLY A 75 -7.75 -23.73 -12.32
C GLY A 75 -9.03 -23.57 -11.51
N THR A 76 -8.98 -23.62 -10.17
CA THR A 76 -10.16 -23.39 -9.34
C THR A 76 -10.55 -21.90 -9.32
N PRO A 77 -11.85 -21.58 -9.18
CA PRO A 77 -12.30 -20.21 -8.96
C PRO A 77 -11.62 -19.55 -7.76
N ASP A 78 -11.45 -20.29 -6.66
CA ASP A 78 -10.81 -19.79 -5.44
C ASP A 78 -9.35 -19.39 -5.69
N ARG A 79 -8.60 -20.19 -6.46
CA ARG A 79 -7.22 -19.85 -6.83
C ARG A 79 -7.19 -18.59 -7.69
N ARG A 80 -8.07 -18.48 -8.69
CA ARG A 80 -8.15 -17.29 -9.54
C ARG A 80 -8.46 -16.04 -8.73
N GLN A 81 -9.41 -16.12 -7.81
CA GLN A 81 -9.74 -15.01 -6.92
C GLN A 81 -8.55 -14.63 -6.02
N ALA A 82 -7.82 -15.62 -5.49
CA ALA A 82 -6.61 -15.37 -4.70
C ALA A 82 -5.48 -14.74 -5.55
N GLU A 83 -5.32 -15.14 -6.81
CA GLU A 83 -4.37 -14.54 -7.76
C GLU A 83 -4.71 -13.08 -8.05
N GLU A 84 -5.97 -12.78 -8.38
CA GLU A 84 -6.44 -11.40 -8.58
C GLU A 84 -6.24 -10.55 -7.32
N HIS A 85 -6.51 -11.13 -6.15
CA HIS A 85 -6.29 -10.44 -4.88
C HIS A 85 -4.81 -10.18 -4.62
N LEU A 86 -3.94 -11.15 -4.90
CA LEU A 86 -2.50 -11.02 -4.73
C LEU A 86 -1.94 -9.89 -5.59
N VAL A 87 -2.27 -9.85 -6.88
CA VAL A 87 -1.84 -8.78 -7.80
C VAL A 87 -2.23 -7.39 -7.25
N ASN A 88 -3.42 -7.28 -6.69
CA ASN A 88 -3.89 -6.03 -6.10
C ASN A 88 -3.06 -5.59 -4.89
N ILE A 89 -2.69 -6.53 -4.02
CA ILE A 89 -1.88 -6.24 -2.83
C ILE A 89 -0.42 -5.95 -3.24
N GLU A 90 0.13 -6.64 -4.23
CA GLU A 90 1.48 -6.38 -4.76
C GLU A 90 1.60 -4.98 -5.37
N ASN A 91 0.57 -4.53 -6.07
CA ASN A 91 0.50 -3.16 -6.60
C ASN A 91 0.49 -2.13 -5.46
N LEU A 92 -0.30 -2.38 -4.40
CA LEU A 92 -0.29 -1.51 -3.21
C LEU A 92 1.08 -1.53 -2.52
N GLN A 93 1.70 -2.70 -2.39
CA GLN A 93 3.01 -2.83 -1.78
C GLN A 93 4.06 -2.01 -2.52
N THR A 94 4.06 -2.07 -3.85
CA THR A 94 4.97 -1.28 -4.68
C THR A 94 4.83 0.22 -4.41
N LEU A 95 3.59 0.73 -4.28
CA LEU A 95 3.35 2.13 -3.94
C LEU A 95 3.91 2.54 -2.57
N LEU A 96 3.78 1.66 -1.57
CA LEU A 96 4.29 1.91 -0.22
C LEU A 96 5.82 1.93 -0.18
N GLU A 97 6.46 0.99 -0.87
CA GLU A 97 7.93 0.96 -0.99
C GLU A 97 8.45 2.19 -1.73
N ASP A 98 7.78 2.59 -2.81
CA ASP A 98 8.12 3.80 -3.57
C ASP A 98 7.98 5.08 -2.74
N ALA A 99 6.94 5.17 -1.90
CA ALA A 99 6.78 6.27 -0.97
C ALA A 99 7.92 6.32 0.05
N CYS A 100 8.31 5.17 0.64
CA CYS A 100 9.46 5.07 1.53
C CYS A 100 10.75 5.55 0.84
N HIS A 101 11.00 5.08 -0.39
CA HIS A 101 12.16 5.48 -1.18
C HIS A 101 12.19 6.98 -1.48
N ARG A 102 11.04 7.56 -1.86
CA ARG A 102 10.94 9.01 -2.10
C ARG A 102 11.22 9.81 -0.83
N LEU A 103 10.66 9.40 0.31
CA LEU A 103 10.87 10.07 1.60
C LEU A 103 12.34 10.01 2.04
N ARG A 104 12.98 8.83 1.98
CA ARG A 104 14.42 8.69 2.29
C ARG A 104 15.27 9.60 1.43
N ARG A 105 15.04 9.64 0.12
CA ARG A 105 15.79 10.52 -0.79
C ARG A 105 15.63 12.00 -0.42
N LYS A 106 14.41 12.45 -0.15
CA LYS A 106 14.13 13.84 0.24
C LYS A 106 14.80 14.22 1.57
N ILE A 107 14.72 13.35 2.57
CA ILE A 107 15.38 13.57 3.88
C ILE A 107 16.89 13.70 3.70
N ASN A 108 17.51 12.76 2.97
CA ASN A 108 18.95 12.76 2.73
C ASN A 108 19.40 13.99 1.92
N SER A 109 18.61 14.47 0.97
CA SER A 109 18.92 15.67 0.17
C SER A 109 18.89 16.99 0.96
N ARG A 110 18.25 17.02 2.14
CA ARG A 110 18.20 18.21 3.02
C ARG A 110 19.35 18.27 4.02
N GLY A 111 20.07 17.17 4.20
CA GLY A 111 21.26 17.10 5.05
C GLY A 111 22.58 17.29 4.30
N SER A 112 22.53 17.73 3.02
CA SER A 112 23.68 17.99 2.15
C SER A 112 23.89 19.48 1.92
#